data_AF-A0A314YHJ4-F1
#
_entry.id   AF-A0A314YHJ4-F1
#
_cell.length_a   1.000
_cell.length_b   1.000
_cell.length_c   1.000
_cell.angle_alpha   90.00
_cell.angle_beta   90.00
_cell.angle_gamma   90.00
#
_symmetry.space_group_name_H-M   'P 1'
#
loop_
_entity.id
_entity.type
_entity.pdbx_description
1 polymer ?
#
loop_
_entity_poly.entity_id
_entity_poly.type
_entity_poly.pdbx_seq_one_letter_code
_entity_poly.pdbx_strand_id
1 'polypeptide(L)'
;MGVQLVRDTRSYGVGCSGEYEVYDSVRNSWIRPGIMPSSVKLPLSLNFRSQAVSIDDTLYFMRSDPEGIVSYDMVTGIWKQFIIPTPLHLTDHTLAECEEAGSC
;
A
#
# COMPACT_ATOMS: atom_id res chain seq x y z
N MET A 1 4.08 -11.15 8.32
CA MET A 1 4.59 -9.77 8.27
C MET A 1 5.46 -9.67 7.04
N GLY A 2 5.06 -8.84 6.07
CA GLY A 2 5.85 -8.58 4.86
C GLY A 2 6.47 -7.18 4.96
N VAL A 3 7.72 -7.04 4.58
CA VAL A 3 8.41 -5.74 4.46
C VAL A 3 8.49 -5.41 2.98
N GLN A 4 7.92 -4.29 2.57
CA GLN A 4 8.05 -3.78 1.21
C GLN A 4 9.06 -2.63 1.21
N LEU A 5 10.08 -2.74 0.35
CA LEU A 5 10.99 -1.65 0.06
C LEU A 5 10.26 -0.61 -0.78
N VAL A 6 10.21 0.63 -0.30
CA VAL A 6 9.73 1.78 -1.05
C VAL A 6 10.96 2.42 -1.70
N ARG A 7 10.84 2.91 -2.94
CA ARG A 7 11.93 3.69 -3.56
C ARG A 7 12.34 4.83 -2.60
N ASP A 8 13.63 5.14 -2.55
CA ASP A 8 14.24 6.17 -1.71
C ASP A 8 14.20 5.93 -0.18
N THR A 9 14.84 4.83 0.24
CA THR A 9 15.32 4.56 1.62
C THR A 9 14.28 4.27 2.70
N ARG A 10 12.98 4.38 2.44
CA ARG A 10 11.94 4.03 3.43
C ARG A 10 11.44 2.61 3.20
N SER A 11 11.16 1.89 4.28
CA SER A 11 10.55 0.55 4.21
C SER A 11 9.20 0.57 4.91
N TYR A 12 8.26 -0.25 4.45
CA TYR A 12 6.91 -0.29 5.01
C TYR A 12 6.53 -1.72 5.38
N GLY A 13 5.98 -1.90 6.58
CA GLY A 13 5.47 -3.16 7.09
C GLY A 13 4.01 -3.03 7.49
N VAL A 14 3.18 -3.98 7.09
CA VAL A 14 1.79 -4.07 7.56
C VAL A 14 1.56 -5.39 8.27
N GLY A 15 0.97 -5.30 9.46
CA GLY A 15 0.45 -6.42 10.23
C GLY A 15 -0.98 -6.79 9.82
N CYS A 16 -1.35 -8.04 10.01
CA CYS A 16 -2.68 -8.55 9.65
C CYS A 16 -3.85 -7.88 10.42
N SER A 17 -3.55 -7.18 11.51
CA SER A 17 -4.51 -6.47 12.36
C SER A 17 -4.72 -5.00 11.99
N GLY A 18 -4.14 -4.52 10.88
CA GLY A 18 -4.18 -3.09 10.50
C GLY A 18 -3.16 -2.21 11.21
N GLU A 19 -2.28 -2.83 12.01
CA GLU A 19 -1.05 -2.22 12.51
C GLU A 19 -0.09 -2.00 11.34
N TYR A 20 0.60 -0.86 11.29
CA TYR A 20 1.64 -0.64 10.30
C TYR A 20 2.87 0.06 10.87
N GLU A 21 3.99 -0.21 10.22
CA GLU A 21 5.32 0.24 10.60
C GLU A 21 5.98 0.88 9.39
N VAL A 22 6.61 2.04 9.61
CA VAL A 22 7.41 2.72 8.60
C VAL A 22 8.85 2.72 9.11
N TYR A 23 9.79 2.34 8.27
CA TYR A 23 11.20 2.46 8.57
C TYR A 23 11.68 3.86 8.18
N ASP A 24 12.19 4.59 9.17
CA ASP A 24 12.84 5.88 8.99
C ASP A 24 14.35 5.65 8.83
N SER A 25 14.86 5.85 7.61
CA SER A 25 16.29 5.71 7.29
C SER A 25 17.18 6.75 7.97
N VAL A 26 16.66 7.95 8.25
CA VAL A 26 17.41 9.02 8.92
C VAL A 26 17.69 8.62 10.36
N ARG A 27 16.71 8.00 11.00
CA ARG A 27 16.80 7.53 12.40
C ARG A 27 17.28 6.09 12.52
N ASN A 28 17.40 5.37 11.40
CA ASN A 28 17.69 3.95 11.33
C ASN A 28 16.79 3.12 12.27
N SER A 29 15.49 3.43 12.28
CA SER A 29 14.54 2.83 13.23
C SER A 29 13.15 2.66 12.61
N TRP A 30 12.44 1.62 13.03
CA TRP A 30 11.02 1.46 12.74
C TRP A 30 10.19 2.37 13.64
N ILE A 31 9.32 3.17 13.02
CA ILE A 31 8.29 3.95 13.69
C ILE A 31 6.94 3.25 13.53
N ARG A 32 6.11 3.33 14.57
CA ARG A 32 4.72 2.83 14.58
C ARG A 32 3.79 4.04 14.60
N PRO A 33 3.40 4.57 13.43
CA PRO A 33 2.67 5.84 13.37
C PRO A 33 1.22 5.67 13.88
N GLY A 34 0.70 4.45 13.89
CA GLY A 34 -0.59 4.13 14.50
C GLY A 34 -1.24 2.88 13.91
N ILE A 35 -2.54 2.78 14.16
CA ILE A 35 -3.42 1.76 13.59
C ILE A 35 -4.15 2.39 12.41
N MET A 36 -4.39 1.63 11.34
CA MET A 36 -5.23 2.08 10.24
C MET A 36 -6.58 2.61 10.76
N PRO A 37 -7.10 3.72 10.20
CA PRO A 37 -8.42 4.21 10.56
C PRO A 37 -9.47 3.11 10.38
N SER A 38 -10.45 3.01 11.29
CA SER A 38 -11.54 2.02 11.20
C SER A 38 -12.37 2.12 9.92
N SER A 39 -12.28 3.25 9.21
CA SER A 39 -12.88 3.45 7.90
C SER A 39 -12.19 2.64 6.79
N VAL A 40 -10.93 2.24 6.96
CA VAL A 40 -10.20 1.35 6.05
C VAL A 40 -10.66 -0.07 6.31
N LYS A 41 -11.36 -0.68 5.35
CA LYS A 41 -11.88 -2.04 5.53
C LYS A 41 -10.75 -3.06 5.39
N LEU A 42 -10.58 -3.88 6.43
CA LEU A 42 -9.74 -5.07 6.45
C LEU A 42 -10.58 -6.32 6.10
N PRO A 43 -9.96 -7.38 5.58
CA PRO A 43 -8.53 -7.52 5.28
C PRO A 43 -8.14 -6.78 3.99
N LEU A 44 -6.98 -6.13 4.00
CA LEU A 44 -6.31 -5.81 2.74
C LEU A 44 -5.95 -7.14 2.05
N SER A 45 -5.89 -7.16 0.72
CA SER A 45 -5.37 -8.30 -0.04
C SER A 45 -3.85 -8.41 0.10
N LEU A 46 -3.33 -8.28 1.31
CA LEU A 46 -1.94 -8.55 1.69
C LEU A 46 -1.74 -10.06 1.75
N ASN A 47 -2.16 -10.77 0.71
CA ASN A 47 -1.56 -12.06 0.44
C ASN A 47 -0.06 -11.80 0.27
N PHE A 48 0.79 -12.72 0.75
CA PHE A 48 2.26 -12.64 0.69
C PHE A 48 2.86 -12.40 -0.73
N ARG A 49 2.01 -12.23 -1.76
CA ARG A 49 2.34 -11.94 -3.15
C ARG A 49 1.88 -10.57 -3.66
N SER A 50 0.94 -9.89 -2.99
CA SER A 50 0.48 -8.57 -3.43
C SER A 50 1.51 -7.52 -3.01
N GLN A 51 2.32 -7.10 -3.97
CA GLN A 51 3.32 -6.06 -3.76
C GLN A 51 2.62 -4.70 -3.66
N ALA A 52 2.95 -3.94 -2.63
CA ALA A 52 2.56 -2.55 -2.58
C ALA A 52 3.40 -1.75 -3.58
N VAL A 53 2.77 -0.82 -4.29
CA VAL A 53 3.47 0.08 -5.20
C VAL A 53 3.63 1.43 -4.52
N SER A 54 4.82 2.03 -4.63
CA SER A 54 5.07 3.39 -4.18
C SER A 54 5.18 4.31 -5.38
N ILE A 55 4.41 5.39 -5.38
CA ILE A 55 4.57 6.51 -6.33
C ILE A 55 4.72 7.77 -5.49
N ASP A 56 5.83 8.48 -5.71
CA ASP A 56 6.26 9.60 -4.86
C ASP A 56 6.25 9.19 -3.37
N ASP A 57 5.54 9.93 -2.53
CA ASP A 57 5.36 9.63 -1.11
C ASP A 57 4.07 8.86 -0.79
N THR A 58 3.40 8.27 -1.78
CA THR A 58 2.15 7.54 -1.59
C THR A 58 2.31 6.04 -1.86
N LEU A 59 1.89 5.23 -0.90
CA LEU A 59 1.82 3.77 -1.04
C LEU A 59 0.45 3.33 -1.50
N TYR A 60 0.40 2.38 -2.42
CA TYR A 60 -0.81 1.83 -2.99
C TYR A 60 -0.87 0.32 -2.74
N PHE A 61 -2.02 -0.14 -2.26
CA PHE A 61 -2.31 -1.53 -1.91
C PHE A 61 -3.57 -2.01 -2.61
N MET A 62 -3.58 -3.27 -3.02
CA MET A 62 -4.80 -3.94 -3.46
C MET A 62 -5.72 -4.26 -2.27
N ARG A 63 -7.02 -4.14 -2.51
CA ARG A 63 -8.09 -4.49 -1.58
C ARG A 63 -9.04 -5.48 -2.24
N SER A 64 -9.55 -6.45 -1.47
CA SER A 64 -10.40 -7.56 -1.96
C SER A 64 -11.88 -7.43 -1.63
N ASP A 65 -12.29 -6.62 -0.64
CA ASP A 65 -13.70 -6.58 -0.25
C ASP A 65 -14.20 -5.19 0.26
N PRO A 66 -14.99 -4.46 -0.55
CA PRO A 66 -15.02 -4.52 -2.02
C PRO A 66 -13.66 -4.31 -2.66
N GLU A 67 -13.53 -4.84 -3.86
CA GLU A 67 -12.31 -4.71 -4.66
C GLU A 67 -11.95 -3.26 -4.96
N GLY A 68 -10.65 -3.01 -5.00
CA GLY A 68 -10.12 -1.72 -5.39
C GLY A 68 -8.73 -1.48 -4.82
N ILE A 69 -8.44 -0.21 -4.56
CA ILE A 69 -7.12 0.25 -4.16
C ILE A 69 -7.24 1.06 -2.87
N VAL A 70 -6.29 0.86 -1.96
CA VAL A 70 -6.07 1.73 -0.80
C VAL A 70 -4.78 2.50 -1.02
N SER A 71 -4.80 3.80 -0.77
CA SER A 71 -3.59 4.62 -0.78
C SER A 71 -3.27 5.15 0.60
N TYR A 72 -1.98 5.24 0.93
CA TYR A 72 -1.46 5.82 2.15
C TYR A 72 -0.42 6.89 1.81
N ASP A 73 -0.73 8.14 2.11
CA ASP A 73 0.20 9.25 1.98
C ASP A 73 1.14 9.23 3.20
N MET A 74 2.43 8.98 2.95
CA MET A 74 3.45 8.86 4.00
C MET A 74 3.86 10.20 4.61
N VAL A 75 3.55 11.34 3.96
CA VAL A 75 3.85 12.68 4.48
C VAL A 75 2.74 13.13 5.41
N THR A 76 1.48 13.00 4.97
CA THR A 76 0.31 13.47 5.74
C THR A 76 -0.26 12.40 6.67
N GLY A 77 0.08 11.13 6.47
CA GLY A 77 -0.48 10.00 7.20
C GLY A 77 -1.92 9.66 6.81
N ILE A 78 -2.43 10.22 5.72
CA ILE A 78 -3.84 10.08 5.31
C ILE A 78 -4.03 8.81 4.48
N TRP A 79 -5.08 8.07 4.82
CA TRP A 79 -5.55 6.89 4.11
C TRP A 79 -6.72 7.25 3.19
N LYS A 80 -6.69 6.76 1.94
CA LYS A 80 -7.80 6.90 0.98
C LYS A 80 -8.15 5.54 0.37
N GLN A 81 -9.41 5.38 -0.02
CA GLN A 81 -9.91 4.14 -0.64
C GLN A 81 -10.59 4.45 -1.95
N PHE A 82 -10.33 3.63 -2.94
CA PHE A 82 -10.91 3.68 -4.27
C PHE A 82 -11.62 2.35 -4.53
N ILE A 83 -12.91 2.41 -4.83
CA ILE A 83 -13.67 1.23 -5.26
C ILE A 83 -13.48 1.13 -6.77
N ILE A 84 -12.79 0.08 -7.20
CA ILE A 84 -12.52 -0.16 -8.61
C ILE A 84 -13.08 -1.54 -8.93
N PRO A 85 -14.10 -1.65 -9.80
CA PRO A 85 -14.63 -2.95 -10.18
C PRO A 85 -13.55 -3.70 -10.97
N THR A 86 -13.11 -4.85 -10.47
CA THR A 86 -12.21 -5.70 -11.24
C THR A 86 -13.02 -6.61 -12.17
N PRO A 87 -12.40 -7.12 -13.25
CA PRO A 87 -13.06 -8.10 -14.10
C PRO A 87 -13.37 -9.38 -13.30
N LEU A 88 -14.66 -9.76 -13.23
CA LEU A 88 -15.23 -10.87 -12.46
C LEU A 88 -14.55 -12.26 -12.56
N HIS A 89 -13.70 -12.48 -13.56
CA HIS A 89 -13.05 -13.77 -13.83
C HIS A 89 -11.55 -13.79 -13.55
N LEU A 90 -10.98 -12.66 -13.14
CA LEU A 90 -9.56 -12.57 -12.84
C LEU A 90 -9.36 -12.58 -11.33
N THR A 91 -8.40 -13.38 -10.89
CA THR A 91 -7.91 -13.41 -9.51
C THR A 91 -6.46 -12.99 -9.49
N ASP A 92 -5.90 -12.73 -8.30
CA ASP A 92 -4.47 -12.47 -8.11
C ASP A 92 -3.96 -11.21 -8.84
N HIS A 93 -4.77 -10.15 -8.87
CA HIS A 93 -4.38 -8.84 -9.37
C HIS A 93 -3.16 -8.27 -8.62
N THR A 94 -2.17 -7.79 -9.37
CA THR A 94 -1.02 -7.05 -8.84
C THR A 94 -1.01 -5.63 -9.37
N LEU A 95 -0.60 -4.68 -8.52
CA LEU A 95 -0.29 -3.33 -8.95
C LEU A 95 1.10 -3.29 -9.58
N ALA A 96 1.27 -2.42 -10.58
CA ALA A 96 2.55 -2.10 -11.19
C ALA A 96 2.61 -0.60 -11.45
N GLU A 97 3.79 -0.02 -11.29
CA GLU A 97 4.11 1.34 -11.74
C GLU A 97 4.60 1.27 -13.19
N CYS A 98 4.03 2.09 -14.07
CA CYS A 98 4.48 2.24 -15.45
C CYS A 98 4.68 3.73 -15.74
N GLU A 99 5.78 4.07 -16.40
CA GLU A 99 5.99 5.40 -16.96
C GLU A 99 5.25 5.51 -18.28
N GLU A 100 4.38 6.51 -18.42
CA GLU A 100 3.82 6.85 -19.73
C GLU A 100 4.91 7.56 -20.53
N ALA A 101 5.53 6.83 -21.46
CA ALA A 101 6.40 7.43 -22.45
C ALA A 101 5.55 8.33 -23.34
N GLY A 102 5.53 9.63 -23.04
CA GLY A 102 4.96 10.65 -23.90
C GLY A 102 5.45 10.43 -25.33
N SER A 103 4.50 10.32 -26.25
CA SER A 103 4.72 10.26 -27.70
C SER A 103 5.81 11.24 -28.12
N CYS A 104 6.82 10.75 -28.84
CA CYS A 104 7.80 11.58 -29.54
C CYS A 104 7.15 12.67 -30.40
#